data_AF-A0A6N7C4M8-F1
#
_entry.id   AF-A0A6N7C4M8-F1
#
_cell.length_a   1.000
_cell.length_b   1.000
_cell.length_c   1.000
_cell.angle_alpha   90.00
_cell.angle_beta   90.00
_cell.angle_gamma   90.00
#
_symmetry.space_group_name_H-M   'P 1'
#
loop_
_entity.id
_entity.type
_entity.pdbx_description
1 polymer ?
#
loop_
_entity_poly.entity_id
_entity_poly.type
_entity_poly.pdbx_seq_one_letter_code
_entity_poly.pdbx_strand_id
1 'polypeptide(L)'
;MKRKIAVRTAIASAVIAPAIALGTGTATAVPALSVGATGSGEVTVTVPAGESWTCFGFDSGFNFKTGAFAAGVGKLSGFTKASNVTVFCFGNQAPFFFSGSVTVK
;
A
#
# COMPACT_ATOMS: atom_id res chain seq x y z
N MET A 1 27.66 19.90 -8.22
CA MET A 1 26.78 18.78 -8.68
C MET A 1 25.38 18.97 -8.12
N LYS A 2 24.37 19.22 -8.96
CA LYS A 2 22.96 19.35 -8.53
C LYS A 2 22.36 17.94 -8.36
N ARG A 3 21.96 17.56 -7.13
CA ARG A 3 21.29 16.28 -6.84
C ARG A 3 19.87 16.32 -7.42
N LYS A 4 19.61 15.56 -8.48
CA LYS A 4 18.26 15.35 -9.01
C LYS A 4 17.55 14.37 -8.09
N ILE A 5 16.63 14.86 -7.25
CA ILE A 5 15.72 14.02 -6.46
C ILE A 5 14.71 13.44 -7.45
N ALA A 6 14.88 12.15 -7.78
CA ALA A 6 13.92 11.42 -8.60
C ALA A 6 12.68 11.15 -7.74
N VAL A 7 11.70 12.05 -7.83
CA VAL A 7 10.33 11.80 -7.36
C VAL A 7 9.77 10.71 -8.27
N ARG A 8 9.83 9.46 -7.82
CA ARG A 8 9.14 8.34 -8.48
C ARG A 8 7.66 8.47 -8.13
N THR A 9 6.90 8.99 -9.07
CA THR A 9 5.45 9.14 -9.04
C THR A 9 4.80 7.83 -8.58
N ALA A 10 4.21 7.84 -7.38
CA ALA A 10 3.27 6.80 -6.98
C ALA A 10 1.97 7.07 -7.75
N ILE A 11 1.62 6.19 -8.68
CA ILE A 11 0.37 6.32 -9.43
C ILE A 11 -0.76 5.91 -8.47
N ALA A 12 -1.47 6.90 -7.92
CA ALA A 12 -2.70 6.67 -7.18
C ALA A 12 -3.84 6.42 -8.18
N SER A 13 -3.99 5.18 -8.64
CA SER A 13 -5.13 4.80 -9.48
C SER A 13 -6.32 4.50 -8.58
N ALA A 14 -7.21 5.48 -8.37
CA ALA A 14 -8.52 5.24 -7.77
C ALA A 14 -9.47 4.73 -8.87
N VAL A 15 -9.71 3.41 -8.91
CA VAL A 15 -10.74 2.82 -9.79
C VAL A 15 -12.09 2.89 -9.07
N ILE A 16 -13.00 3.68 -9.61
CA ILE A 16 -14.40 3.74 -9.15
C ILE A 16 -15.08 2.44 -9.61
N ALA A 17 -15.16 1.44 -8.73
CA ALA A 17 -15.93 0.21 -8.98
C ALA A 17 -17.41 0.38 -8.56
N PRO A 18 -18.37 -0.34 -9.18
CA PRO A 18 -19.79 -0.25 -8.85
C PRO A 18 -20.03 -0.58 -7.37
N ALA A 19 -20.73 0.32 -6.67
CA ALA A 19 -21.02 0.20 -5.25
C ALA A 19 -21.92 -1.00 -4.95
N ILE A 20 -21.33 -2.12 -4.54
CA ILE A 20 -22.03 -3.15 -3.78
C ILE A 20 -22.02 -2.67 -2.32
N ALA A 21 -23.12 -2.06 -1.88
CA ALA A 21 -23.29 -1.59 -0.51
C ALA A 21 -23.41 -2.80 0.44
N LEU A 22 -22.30 -3.18 1.08
CA LEU A 22 -22.29 -4.09 2.22
C LEU A 22 -21.70 -3.36 3.43
N GLY A 23 -22.58 -2.90 4.32
CA GLY A 23 -22.21 -2.46 5.67
C GLY A 23 -21.83 -0.99 5.80
N THR A 24 -22.13 -0.44 6.96
CA THR A 24 -22.10 0.98 7.34
C THR A 24 -20.72 1.63 7.26
N GLY A 25 -20.39 2.18 6.09
CA GLY A 25 -19.24 3.07 5.92
C GLY A 25 -18.85 3.20 4.45
N THR A 26 -18.43 4.37 4.04
CA THR A 26 -17.68 4.56 2.80
C THR A 26 -16.28 4.97 3.22
N ALA A 27 -15.27 4.16 2.91
CA ALA A 27 -13.89 4.61 3.09
C ALA A 27 -13.69 5.95 2.37
N THR A 28 -13.24 6.94 3.12
CA THR A 28 -13.09 8.32 2.66
C THR A 28 -11.70 8.58 2.09
N ALA A 29 -10.74 7.69 2.36
CA ALA A 29 -9.37 7.77 1.88
C ALA A 29 -8.71 6.39 1.77
N VAL A 30 -7.70 6.28 0.90
CA VAL A 30 -6.91 5.05 0.69
C VAL A 30 -5.56 5.13 1.39
N PRO A 31 -4.92 3.98 1.70
CA PRO A 31 -3.56 3.97 2.24
C PRO A 31 -2.53 4.53 1.25
N ALA A 32 -1.47 5.12 1.79
CA ALA A 32 -0.28 5.47 1.01
C ALA A 32 0.81 4.41 1.20
N LEU A 33 1.51 4.06 0.11
CA LEU A 33 2.66 3.17 0.14
C LEU A 33 3.94 3.98 0.02
N SER A 34 4.94 3.63 0.82
CA SER A 34 6.29 4.15 0.68
C SER A 34 7.32 3.08 1.01
N VAL A 35 8.56 3.32 0.59
CA VAL A 35 9.69 2.43 0.92
C VAL A 35 10.70 3.20 1.75
N GLY A 36 11.23 2.56 2.78
CA GLY A 36 12.32 3.12 3.57
C GLY A 36 13.54 3.42 2.70
N ALA A 37 14.31 4.45 3.07
CA ALA A 37 15.55 4.79 2.35
C ALA A 37 16.61 3.69 2.48
N THR A 38 16.53 2.89 3.54
CA THR A 38 17.45 1.80 3.89
C THR A 38 16.91 0.47 3.37
N GLY A 39 17.76 -0.32 2.72
CA GLY A 39 17.34 -1.52 2.00
C GLY A 39 16.92 -2.69 2.89
N SER A 40 15.78 -2.56 3.57
CA SER A 40 15.22 -3.52 4.51
C SER A 40 14.23 -4.50 3.86
N GLY A 41 13.92 -4.37 2.56
CA GLY A 41 12.87 -5.19 1.95
C GLY A 41 11.49 -4.92 2.57
N GLU A 42 11.23 -3.66 2.93
CA GLU A 42 10.01 -3.25 3.61
C GLU A 42 9.19 -2.26 2.77
N VAL A 43 7.89 -2.46 2.78
CA VAL A 43 6.91 -1.47 2.32
C VAL A 43 6.20 -0.91 3.53
N THR A 44 6.28 0.40 3.71
CA THR A 44 5.51 1.14 4.70
C THR A 44 4.11 1.40 4.14
N VAL A 45 3.10 1.09 4.95
CA VAL A 45 1.69 1.34 4.66
C VAL A 45 1.21 2.42 5.63
N THR A 46 0.77 3.56 5.12
CA THR A 46 0.21 4.65 5.92
C THR A 46 -1.30 4.68 5.75
N VAL A 47 -2.03 4.29 6.79
CA VAL A 47 -3.49 4.26 6.81
C VAL A 47 -4.03 5.61 7.32
N PRO A 48 -4.97 6.24 6.60
CA PRO A 48 -5.61 7.48 7.02
C PRO A 48 -6.31 7.37 8.38
N ALA A 49 -6.50 8.50 9.05
CA ALA A 49 -7.23 8.56 10.31
C ALA A 49 -8.67 8.07 10.14
N GLY A 50 -9.17 7.30 11.10
CA GLY A 50 -10.54 6.75 11.07
C GLY A 50 -10.74 5.56 10.13
N GLU A 51 -9.70 5.12 9.42
CA GLU A 51 -9.75 3.99 8.50
C GLU A 51 -9.04 2.76 9.07
N SER A 52 -9.42 1.58 8.57
CA SER A 52 -8.70 0.33 8.78
C SER A 52 -8.66 -0.51 7.51
N TRP A 53 -7.50 -1.08 7.21
CA TRP A 53 -7.22 -1.73 5.94
C TRP A 53 -6.43 -3.01 6.14
N THR A 54 -6.80 -4.06 5.42
CA THR A 54 -6.02 -5.29 5.30
C THR A 54 -5.28 -5.28 3.97
N CYS A 55 -3.96 -5.36 4.00
CA CYS A 55 -3.12 -5.30 2.82
C CYS A 55 -2.36 -6.60 2.56
N PHE A 56 -2.18 -6.92 1.27
CA PHE A 56 -1.48 -8.06 0.74
C PHE A 56 -0.42 -7.58 -0.24
N GLY A 57 0.85 -7.86 0.00
CA GLY A 57 1.96 -7.47 -0.87
C GLY A 57 2.65 -8.69 -1.46
N PHE A 58 3.06 -8.60 -2.71
CA PHE A 58 3.81 -9.63 -3.42
C PHE A 58 4.95 -9.00 -4.21
N ASP A 59 6.14 -9.58 -4.09
CA ASP A 59 7.29 -9.17 -4.90
C ASP A 59 7.43 -9.99 -6.19
N SER A 60 8.37 -9.62 -7.05
CA SER A 60 8.67 -10.33 -8.31
C SER A 60 9.16 -11.76 -8.12
N GLY A 61 9.55 -12.16 -6.90
CA GLY A 61 9.86 -13.53 -6.52
C GLY A 61 8.66 -14.29 -5.93
N PHE A 62 7.45 -13.73 -6.04
CA PHE A 62 6.21 -14.25 -5.45
C PHE A 62 6.25 -14.39 -3.91
N ASN A 63 7.10 -13.62 -3.22
CA ASN A 63 7.05 -13.58 -1.76
C ASN A 63 5.81 -12.82 -1.32
N PHE A 64 4.90 -13.52 -0.66
CA PHE A 64 3.63 -12.96 -0.19
C PHE A 64 3.73 -12.50 1.27
N LYS A 65 3.30 -11.27 1.54
CA LYS A 65 3.21 -10.68 2.89
C LYS A 65 1.83 -10.08 3.09
N THR A 66 1.33 -10.13 4.33
CA THR A 66 0.01 -9.59 4.67
C THR A 66 0.08 -8.80 5.97
N GLY A 67 -0.85 -7.87 6.15
CA GLY A 67 -1.02 -7.17 7.42
C GLY A 67 -2.37 -6.48 7.49
N ALA A 68 -2.96 -6.51 8.69
CA ALA A 68 -4.13 -5.70 9.02
C ALA A 68 -3.64 -4.46 9.77
N PHE A 69 -4.04 -3.29 9.30
CA PHE A 69 -3.55 -2.00 9.77
C PHE A 69 -4.72 -1.12 10.20
N ALA A 70 -4.67 -0.66 11.44
CA ALA A 70 -5.46 0.48 11.89
C ALA A 70 -4.85 1.79 11.37
N ALA A 71 -5.53 2.91 11.59
CA ALA A 71 -5.02 4.25 11.32
C ALA A 71 -3.58 4.43 11.85
N GLY A 72 -2.72 5.03 11.02
CA GLY A 72 -1.31 5.24 11.33
C GLY A 72 -0.37 4.48 10.39
N VAL A 73 0.83 4.16 10.87
CA VAL A 73 1.91 3.61 10.05
C VAL A 73 2.14 2.14 10.40
N GLY A 74 2.05 1.28 9.40
CA GLY A 74 2.38 -0.13 9.45
C GLY A 74 3.42 -0.53 8.41
N LYS A 75 3.85 -1.80 8.43
CA LYS A 75 4.85 -2.32 7.51
C LYS A 75 4.51 -3.72 7.00
N LEU A 76 4.80 -3.96 5.73
CA LEU A 76 4.94 -5.28 5.14
C LEU A 76 6.45 -5.53 4.94
N SER A 77 7.02 -6.47 5.69
CA SER A 77 8.47 -6.69 5.73
C SER A 77 8.88 -8.05 5.15
N GLY A 78 10.14 -8.16 4.74
CA GLY A 78 10.73 -9.41 4.26
C GLY A 78 10.52 -9.67 2.78
N PHE A 79 10.37 -8.62 1.97
CA PHE A 79 10.47 -8.70 0.52
C PHE A 79 11.92 -8.78 0.06
N THR A 80 12.12 -9.35 -1.11
CA THR A 80 13.42 -9.40 -1.75
C THR A 80 13.86 -7.98 -2.14
N LYS A 81 15.09 -7.61 -1.80
CA LYS A 81 15.63 -6.29 -2.15
C LYS A 81 15.65 -6.07 -3.65
N ALA A 82 15.56 -4.81 -4.07
CA ALA A 82 15.47 -4.39 -5.47
C ALA A 82 14.28 -4.98 -6.26
N SER A 83 13.33 -5.64 -5.59
CA SER A 83 12.15 -6.21 -6.24
C SER A 83 11.02 -5.19 -6.33
N ASN A 84 10.18 -5.35 -7.37
CA ASN A 84 8.93 -4.61 -7.46
C ASN A 84 7.90 -5.33 -6.60
N VAL A 85 7.41 -4.63 -5.58
CA VAL A 85 6.34 -5.11 -4.71
C VAL A 85 5.06 -4.46 -5.15
N THR A 86 4.04 -5.27 -5.43
CA THR A 86 2.67 -4.77 -5.63
C THR A 86 1.87 -5.10 -4.40
N VAL A 87 1.11 -4.13 -3.90
CA VAL A 87 0.29 -4.24 -2.71
C VAL A 87 -1.17 -4.00 -3.07
N PHE A 88 -2.05 -4.88 -2.60
CA PHE A 88 -3.50 -4.71 -2.61
C PHE A 88 -3.99 -4.47 -1.19
N CYS A 89 -4.74 -3.40 -0.93
CA CYS A 89 -5.36 -3.14 0.35
C CYS A 89 -6.89 -3.14 0.23
N PHE A 90 -7.57 -3.76 1.18
CA PHE A 90 -9.02 -3.84 1.28
C PHE A 90 -9.46 -3.13 2.54
N GLY A 91 -10.31 -2.12 2.40
CA GLY A 91 -10.81 -1.34 3.53
C GLY A 91 -11.90 -2.11 4.25
N ASN A 92 -11.86 -2.15 5.58
CA ASN A 92 -12.85 -2.89 6.36
C ASN A 92 -14.26 -2.26 6.28
N GLN A 93 -14.32 -1.00 5.84
CA GLN A 93 -15.53 -0.20 5.63
C GLN A 93 -15.66 0.22 4.14
N ALA A 94 -14.95 -0.43 3.21
CA ALA A 94 -14.88 0.00 1.82
C ALA A 94 -15.48 -1.05 0.87
N PRO A 95 -16.35 -0.67 -0.09
CA PRO A 95 -16.73 -1.55 -1.20
C PRO A 95 -15.66 -1.63 -2.31
N PHE A 96 -14.49 -1.01 -2.12
CA PHE A 96 -13.40 -0.93 -3.11
C PHE A 96 -12.04 -1.28 -2.50
N PHE A 97 -11.10 -1.67 -3.36
CA PHE A 97 -9.72 -2.00 -2.98
C PHE A 97 -8.73 -1.00 -3.58
N PHE A 98 -7.63 -0.76 -2.88
CA PHE A 98 -6.51 0.03 -3.35
C PHE A 98 -5.42 -0.91 -3.87
N SER A 99 -4.75 -0.53 -4.97
CA SER A 99 -3.54 -1.21 -5.42
C SER A 99 -2.44 -0.20 -5.71
N GLY A 100 -1.21 -0.53 -5.35
CA GLY A 100 -0.03 0.26 -5.70
C GLY A 100 1.22 -0.60 -5.77
N SER A 101 2.16 -0.22 -6.62
CA SER A 101 3.45 -0.89 -6.76
C SER A 101 4.59 0.04 -6.35
N VAL A 102 5.55 -0.50 -5.60
CA VAL A 102 6.76 0.20 -5.16
C VAL A 102 7.98 -0.70 -5.37
N THR A 103 9.11 -0.11 -5.71
CA THR A 103 10.38 -0.86 -5.74
C THR A 103 11.04 -0.76 -4.36
N VAL A 104 11.15 -1.89 -3.64
CA VAL A 104 11.88 -1.94 -2.36
C VAL A 104 13.39 -1.91 -2.64
N LYS A 105 14.13 -1.20 -1.80
CA LYS A 105 15.61 -1.13 -1.89
C LYS A 105 16.27 -2.23 -1.10
#